data_AF-A0A7J6A269-F1
#
_entry.id   AF-A0A7J6A269-F1
#
_cell.length_a   1.000
_cell.length_b   1.000
_cell.length_c   1.000
_cell.angle_alpha   90.00
_cell.angle_beta   90.00
_cell.angle_gamma   90.00
#
_symmetry.space_group_name_H-M   'P 1'
#
loop_
_entity.id
_entity.type
_entity.pdbx_description
1 polymer ?
#
loop_
_entity_poly.entity_id
_entity_poly.type
_entity_poly.pdbx_seq_one_letter_code
_entity_poly.pdbx_strand_id
1 'polypeptide(L)'
;ILLDGRHKKGSRRVCSFLIGGAPLKFPPLPVVLQTLSNMALVRNVYNLLFRRTSTFAVTIMVGAVLFERVFDQGGDALFESLNRGKLWKHIKHNYEKEE
;
A
#
# COMPACT_ATOMS: atom_id res chain seq x y z
N ILE A 1 19.41 -45.94 1.85
CA ILE A 1 18.23 -45.89 0.96
C ILE A 1 17.95 -44.40 0.71
N LEU A 2 18.80 -43.64 0.03
CA LEU A 2 19.03 -43.57 -1.42
C LEU A 2 17.74 -43.71 -2.23
N LEU A 3 17.15 -42.58 -2.62
CA LEU A 3 16.51 -42.39 -3.93
C LEU A 3 16.63 -40.91 -4.35
N ASP A 4 17.64 -40.67 -5.19
CA ASP A 4 17.81 -39.48 -6.04
C ASP A 4 16.84 -39.59 -7.24
N GLY A 5 15.90 -38.64 -7.34
CA GLY A 5 14.85 -38.60 -8.35
C GLY A 5 15.24 -37.78 -9.58
N ARG A 6 16.05 -38.35 -10.48
CA ARG A 6 16.44 -37.73 -11.76
C ARG A 6 15.27 -37.72 -12.76
N HIS A 7 14.57 -36.59 -12.84
CA HIS A 7 13.51 -36.30 -13.81
C HIS A 7 14.06 -36.02 -15.23
N LYS A 8 13.96 -36.99 -16.16
CA LYS A 8 14.26 -36.81 -17.59
C LYS A 8 13.18 -35.93 -18.27
N LYS A 9 13.53 -34.73 -18.73
CA LYS A 9 12.67 -33.93 -19.62
C LYS A 9 13.09 -34.14 -21.08
N GLY A 10 12.16 -34.71 -21.85
CA GLY A 10 12.28 -35.05 -23.26
C GLY A 10 12.54 -33.85 -24.17
N SER A 11 13.40 -34.12 -25.15
CA SER A 11 13.74 -33.30 -26.31
C SER A 11 12.49 -32.97 -27.14
N ARG A 12 12.07 -31.69 -27.14
CA ARG A 12 11.04 -31.19 -28.04
C ARG A 12 11.70 -30.83 -29.37
N ARG A 13 11.45 -31.64 -30.39
CA ARG A 13 11.68 -31.29 -31.80
C ARG A 13 10.85 -30.05 -32.13
N VAL A 14 11.52 -28.98 -32.52
CA VAL A 14 10.89 -27.75 -33.04
C VAL A 14 10.70 -27.96 -34.55
N CYS A 15 9.44 -28.04 -34.99
CA CYS A 15 9.12 -27.93 -36.41
C CYS A 15 9.26 -26.47 -36.83
N SER A 16 10.25 -26.18 -37.66
CA SER A 16 10.38 -24.91 -38.37
C SER A 16 9.43 -24.92 -39.57
N PHE A 17 8.42 -24.06 -39.56
CA PHE A 17 7.64 -23.71 -40.73
C PHE A 17 7.78 -22.22 -40.96
N LEU A 18 8.54 -21.85 -42.00
CA LEU A 18 8.72 -20.48 -42.46
C LEU A 18 7.67 -20.20 -43.54
N ILE A 19 6.68 -19.36 -43.23
CA ILE A 19 5.93 -18.63 -44.26
C ILE A 19 6.17 -17.14 -44.02
N GLY A 20 6.64 -16.47 -45.06
CA GLY A 20 6.99 -15.06 -45.08
C GLY A 20 5.83 -14.15 -44.70
N GLY A 21 6.19 -13.12 -43.93
CA GLY A 21 5.36 -12.01 -43.50
C GLY A 21 6.17 -11.29 -42.44
N ALA A 22 6.52 -10.03 -42.68
CA ALA A 22 7.32 -9.25 -41.74
C ALA A 22 6.78 -9.40 -40.31
N PRO A 23 7.61 -9.73 -39.31
CA PRO A 23 7.12 -9.89 -37.97
C PRO A 23 6.75 -8.50 -37.45
N LEU A 24 5.46 -8.18 -37.43
CA LEU A 24 4.98 -7.21 -36.45
C LEU A 24 5.33 -7.82 -35.09
N LYS A 25 6.43 -7.34 -34.51
CA LYS A 25 6.94 -7.78 -33.23
C LYS A 25 6.02 -7.19 -32.17
N PHE A 26 4.83 -7.76 -32.04
CA PHE A 26 3.96 -7.46 -30.92
C PHE A 26 4.77 -7.74 -29.65
N PRO A 27 4.95 -6.76 -28.75
CA PRO A 27 5.58 -7.05 -27.47
C PRO A 27 4.77 -8.18 -26.83
N PRO A 28 5.42 -9.18 -26.21
CA PRO A 28 4.68 -10.25 -25.54
C PRO A 28 3.71 -9.59 -24.56
N LEU A 29 2.43 -9.99 -24.60
CA LEU A 29 1.38 -9.49 -23.69
C LEU A 29 1.80 -9.32 -22.21
N PRO A 30 2.75 -10.08 -21.62
CA PRO A 30 3.24 -9.79 -20.28
C PRO A 30 4.04 -8.48 -20.11
N VAL A 31 4.60 -7.86 -21.15
CA VAL A 31 5.48 -6.68 -21.00
C VAL A 31 4.69 -5.37 -20.85
N VAL A 32 3.55 -5.23 -21.52
CA VAL A 32 2.70 -4.01 -21.42
C VAL A 32 1.96 -3.95 -20.07
N LEU A 33 1.71 -5.11 -19.45
CA LEU A 33 1.09 -5.22 -18.12
C LEU A 33 2.11 -5.18 -16.96
N GLN A 34 3.40 -5.41 -17.20
CA GLN A 34 4.44 -5.40 -16.17
C GLN A 34 4.91 -3.99 -15.77
N THR A 35 4.60 -2.95 -16.54
CA THR A 35 5.00 -1.56 -16.25
C THR A 35 4.03 -0.80 -15.34
N LEU A 36 2.85 -1.37 -15.03
CA LEU A 36 1.77 -0.67 -14.32
C LEU A 36 1.75 -0.85 -12.79
N SER A 37 2.63 -1.65 -12.20
CA SER A 37 2.58 -1.93 -10.75
C SER A 37 3.93 -1.86 -10.04
N ASN A 38 4.82 -0.96 -10.46
CA ASN A 38 6.07 -0.73 -9.75
C ASN A 38 5.86 0.24 -8.56
N MET A 39 5.04 -0.16 -7.58
CA MET A 39 4.89 0.57 -6.32
C MET A 39 6.05 0.26 -5.38
N ALA A 40 7.26 0.70 -5.77
CA ALA A 40 8.49 0.44 -5.03
C ALA A 40 8.39 0.87 -3.56
N LEU A 41 7.70 1.99 -3.28
CA LEU A 41 7.44 2.45 -1.93
C LEU A 41 6.54 1.48 -1.14
N VAL A 42 5.40 1.06 -1.72
CA VAL A 42 4.48 0.11 -1.06
C VAL A 42 5.18 -1.22 -0.80
N ARG A 43 5.97 -1.71 -1.75
CA ARG A 43 6.78 -2.92 -1.59
C ARG A 43 7.79 -2.79 -0.46
N ASN A 44 8.45 -1.64 -0.34
CA ASN A 44 9.42 -1.38 0.73
C ASN A 44 8.74 -1.29 2.09
N VAL A 45 7.62 -0.55 2.19
CA VAL A 45 6.81 -0.45 3.41
C VAL A 45 6.32 -1.83 3.86
N TYR A 46 5.82 -2.65 2.93
CA TYR A 46 5.40 -4.02 3.24
C TYR A 46 6.57 -4.86 3.78
N ASN A 47 7.72 -4.83 3.12
CA ASN A 47 8.90 -5.59 3.53
C ASN A 47 9.46 -5.16 4.89
N LEU A 48 9.34 -3.88 5.24
CA LEU A 48 9.86 -3.31 6.49
C LEU A 48 8.91 -3.47 7.66
N LEU A 49 7.62 -3.16 7.47
CA LEU A 49 6.66 -3.06 8.57
C LEU A 49 5.73 -4.27 8.64
N PHE A 50 5.26 -4.76 7.50
CA PHE A 50 4.15 -5.73 7.44
C PHE A 50 4.57 -7.18 7.14
N ARG A 51 5.85 -7.44 6.82
CA ARG A 51 6.33 -8.78 6.43
C ARG A 51 6.51 -9.74 7.62
N ARG A 52 6.91 -9.24 8.79
CA ARG A 52 7.09 -10.05 10.01
C ARG A 52 6.00 -9.72 11.02
N THR A 53 5.41 -10.73 11.65
CA THR A 53 4.31 -10.54 12.61
C THR A 53 4.72 -9.73 13.83
N SER A 54 5.98 -9.87 14.28
CA SER A 54 6.52 -9.09 15.40
C SER A 54 6.68 -7.60 15.08
N THR A 55 7.22 -7.24 13.90
CA THR A 55 7.35 -5.83 13.48
C THR A 55 6.00 -5.22 13.17
N PHE A 56 5.07 -6.02 12.65
CA PHE A 56 3.71 -5.62 12.37
C PHE A 56 2.96 -5.18 13.64
N ALA A 57 3.03 -5.99 14.70
CA ALA A 57 2.40 -5.65 15.98
C ALA A 57 2.94 -4.35 16.58
N VAL A 58 4.27 -4.16 16.56
CA VAL A 58 4.90 -2.92 17.03
C VAL A 58 4.45 -1.73 16.19
N THR A 59 4.37 -1.88 14.87
CA THR A 59 3.90 -0.83 13.96
C THR A 59 2.47 -0.41 14.28
N ILE A 60 1.58 -1.37 14.56
CA ILE A 60 0.19 -1.06 14.95
C ILE A 60 0.15 -0.33 16.30
N MET A 61 0.88 -0.80 17.31
CA MET A 61 0.88 -0.16 18.64
C MET A 61 1.37 1.29 18.57
N VAL A 62 2.49 1.52 17.89
CA VAL A 62 3.03 2.88 17.69
C VAL A 62 2.08 3.72 16.84
N GLY A 63 1.55 3.13 15.77
CA GLY A 63 0.58 3.77 14.89
C GLY A 63 -0.68 4.20 15.64
N ALA A 64 -1.20 3.37 16.54
CA ALA A 64 -2.38 3.67 17.34
C ALA A 64 -2.18 4.86 18.27
N VAL A 65 -1.06 4.89 19.02
CA VAL A 65 -0.76 6.01 19.94
C VAL A 65 -0.59 7.33 19.20
N LEU A 66 0.08 7.32 18.06
CA LEU A 66 0.23 8.52 17.24
C LEU A 66 -1.09 8.93 16.60
N PHE A 67 -1.87 7.95 16.12
CA PHE A 67 -3.16 8.19 15.50
C PHE A 67 -4.14 8.81 16.48
N GLU A 68 -4.22 8.34 17.73
CA GLU A 68 -5.06 8.93 18.79
C GLU A 68 -4.83 10.44 18.90
N ARG A 69 -3.57 10.87 19.10
CA ARG A 69 -3.25 12.29 19.29
C ARG A 69 -3.56 13.16 18.08
N VAL A 70 -3.29 12.65 16.88
CA VAL A 70 -3.56 13.40 15.64
C VAL A 70 -5.06 13.44 15.36
N PHE A 71 -5.77 12.34 15.61
CA PHE A 71 -7.19 12.23 15.33
C PHE A 71 -8.02 13.06 16.29
N ASP A 72 -7.68 13.12 17.58
CA ASP A 72 -8.36 13.98 18.55
C ASP A 72 -8.23 15.46 18.16
N GLN A 73 -6.99 15.93 17.92
CA GLN A 73 -6.76 17.33 17.54
C GLN A 73 -7.37 17.68 16.17
N GLY A 74 -7.25 16.77 15.20
CA GLY A 74 -7.82 16.96 13.87
C GLY A 74 -9.35 16.94 13.89
N GLY A 75 -9.93 16.04 14.69
CA GLY A 75 -11.37 15.92 14.89
C GLY A 75 -11.96 17.16 15.54
N ASP A 76 -11.34 17.65 16.61
CA ASP A 76 -11.75 18.89 17.29
C ASP A 76 -11.67 20.10 16.36
N ALA A 77 -10.57 20.24 15.61
CA ALA A 77 -10.40 21.33 14.66
C ALA A 77 -11.43 21.28 13.53
N LEU A 78 -11.68 20.08 12.99
CA LEU A 78 -12.69 19.89 11.95
C LEU A 78 -14.08 20.21 12.50
N PHE A 79 -14.44 19.69 13.66
CA PHE A 79 -15.73 19.92 14.30
C PHE A 79 -15.97 21.40 14.61
N GLU A 80 -14.94 22.09 15.13
CA GLU A 80 -14.97 23.52 15.38
C GLU A 80 -15.15 24.31 14.08
N SER A 81 -14.41 23.96 13.02
CA SER A 81 -14.51 24.63 11.73
C SER A 81 -15.91 24.54 11.13
N LEU A 82 -16.57 23.39 11.29
CA LEU A 82 -17.92 23.15 10.79
C LEU A 82 -19.00 23.84 11.62
N ASN A 83 -18.73 24.11 12.90
CA ASN A 83 -19.69 24.67 13.85
C ASN A 83 -19.25 26.04 14.40
N ARG A 84 -18.49 26.80 13.59
CA ARG A 84 -18.06 28.15 13.98
C ARG A 84 -19.25 29.03 14.36
N GLY A 85 -19.08 29.78 15.44
CA GLY A 85 -20.12 30.64 16.01
C GLY A 85 -21.26 29.94 16.76
N LYS A 86 -21.33 28.59 16.77
CA LYS A 86 -22.36 27.85 17.54
C LYS A 86 -21.83 27.24 18.84
N LEU A 87 -20.53 26.95 18.90
CA LEU A 87 -19.94 26.33 20.09
C LEU A 87 -19.87 27.33 21.24
N TRP A 88 -20.16 26.85 22.46
CA TRP A 88 -20.03 27.62 23.69
C TRP A 88 -18.66 28.29 23.80
N LYS A 89 -17.58 27.59 23.45
CA LYS A 89 -16.21 28.12 23.47
C LYS A 89 -16.02 29.42 22.67
N HIS A 90 -16.79 29.65 21.60
CA HIS A 90 -16.75 30.89 20.83
C HIS A 90 -17.56 32.01 21.48
N ILE A 91 -18.65 31.68 22.17
CA ILE A 91 -19.62 32.63 22.71
C ILE A 91 -19.33 32.99 24.18
N LYS A 92 -18.60 32.12 24.89
CA LYS A 92 -18.29 32.19 26.34
C LYS A 92 -17.76 33.55 26.79
N HIS A 93 -16.94 34.20 25.96
CA HIS A 93 -16.37 35.53 26.23
C HIS A 93 -17.43 36.63 26.47
N ASN A 94 -18.68 36.43 26.03
CA ASN A 94 -19.77 37.38 26.26
C ASN A 94 -20.42 37.24 27.65
N TYR A 95 -20.14 36.15 28.36
CA TYR A 95 -20.89 35.75 29.57
C TYR A 95 -20.01 35.52 30.80
N GLU A 96 -18.70 35.34 30.63
CA GLU A 96 -17.77 35.34 31.76
C GLU A 96 -17.29 36.76 32.05
N LYS A 97 -17.49 37.21 33.30
CA LYS A 97 -16.82 38.40 33.82
C LYS A 97 -15.44 37.99 34.30
N GLU A 98 -14.42 38.73 33.90
CA GLU A 98 -13.09 38.62 34.50
C GLU A 98 -13.21 39.01 35.97
N GLU A 99 -12.93 38.06 36.89
CA GLU A 99 -12.73 38.34 38.33
C GLU A 99 -11.31 38.83 38.59
#